data_AF-A0A2E5L8Z8-F1
#
_entry.id   AF-A0A2E5L8Z8-F1
#
_cell.length_a   1.000
_cell.length_b   1.000
_cell.length_c   1.000
_cell.angle_alpha   90.00
_cell.angle_beta   90.00
_cell.angle_gamma   90.00
#
_symmetry.space_group_name_H-M   'P 1'
#
loop_
_entity.id
_entity.type
_entity.pdbx_description
1 polymer ?
#
loop_
_entity_poly.entity_id
_entity_poly.type
_entity_poly.pdbx_seq_one_letter_code
_entity_poly.pdbx_strand_id
1 'polypeptide(L)'
;MQDAMTQYSRLAYAYRDLNGTAAPRAGPRSFSPGNAPNGIFPCKPGGKNDYVFIFTTRAGNHHWERLCNLIGRTELINDPRFVGPQERADNEEALDEILTTFTKKYTKREAMKLIGECGVPCGAVLDVAELYDDEDLNARGIFQKMKHPERGEYKMPGWPVKVGGGHLPIPAAPLLGEHVDSILNEWLEMDPVEIERLRKNGAV
;
A
#
# COMPACT_ATOMS: atom_id res chain seq x y z
N MET A 1 -9.73 -1.56 19.40
CA MET A 1 -8.56 -1.79 18.52
C MET A 1 -8.51 -3.23 18.01
N GLN A 2 -8.65 -4.24 18.86
CA GLN A 2 -8.63 -5.66 18.45
C GLN A 2 -9.70 -5.99 17.41
N ASP A 3 -10.95 -5.59 17.62
CA ASP A 3 -12.06 -5.86 16.68
C ASP A 3 -11.80 -5.31 15.27
N ALA A 4 -11.19 -4.12 15.18
CA ALA A 4 -10.81 -3.52 13.91
C ALA A 4 -9.72 -4.33 13.21
N MET A 5 -8.70 -4.78 13.96
CA MET A 5 -7.63 -5.62 13.42
C MET A 5 -8.14 -6.99 12.96
N THR A 6 -9.11 -7.57 13.69
CA THR A 6 -9.83 -8.77 13.26
C THR A 6 -10.50 -8.56 11.90
N GLN A 7 -11.09 -7.39 11.66
CA GLN A 7 -11.70 -7.09 10.35
C GLN A 7 -10.70 -6.90 9.21
N TYR A 8 -9.53 -6.33 9.47
CA TYR A 8 -8.47 -6.24 8.46
C TYR A 8 -7.80 -7.59 8.15
N SER A 9 -8.02 -8.61 8.99
CA SER A 9 -7.38 -9.92 8.89
C SER A 9 -8.30 -11.02 8.34
N ARG A 10 -9.43 -10.65 7.70
CA ARG A 10 -10.45 -11.60 7.21
C ARG A 10 -9.89 -12.75 6.37
N LEU A 11 -8.89 -12.49 5.53
CA LEU A 11 -8.28 -13.53 4.71
C LEU A 11 -7.63 -14.64 5.56
N ALA A 12 -7.01 -14.29 6.69
CA ALA A 12 -6.42 -15.27 7.60
C ALA A 12 -7.48 -16.12 8.32
N TYR A 13 -8.64 -15.54 8.64
CA TYR A 13 -9.78 -16.29 9.17
C TYR A 13 -10.38 -17.26 8.14
N ALA A 14 -10.52 -16.83 6.88
CA ALA A 14 -10.95 -17.70 5.79
C ALA A 14 -9.97 -18.87 5.60
N TYR A 15 -8.66 -18.61 5.67
CA TYR A 15 -7.66 -19.69 5.66
C TYR A 15 -7.88 -20.67 6.82
N ARG A 16 -8.09 -20.17 8.04
CA ARG A 16 -8.33 -21.02 9.21
C ARG A 16 -9.59 -21.86 9.05
N ASP A 17 -10.64 -21.29 8.50
CA ASP A 17 -11.90 -22.00 8.26
C ASP A 17 -11.71 -23.17 7.30
N LEU A 18 -10.97 -22.95 6.20
CA LEU A 18 -10.69 -23.96 5.19
C LEU A 18 -9.70 -25.04 5.64
N ASN A 19 -8.69 -24.69 6.45
CA ASN A 19 -7.56 -25.57 6.76
C ASN A 19 -7.52 -26.06 8.21
N GLY A 20 -8.43 -25.59 9.07
CA GLY A 20 -8.47 -25.91 10.50
C GLY A 20 -7.30 -25.37 11.33
N THR A 21 -6.37 -24.63 10.73
CA THR A 21 -5.12 -24.15 11.34
C THR A 21 -4.92 -22.66 11.10
N ALA A 22 -4.09 -22.00 11.92
CA ALA A 22 -3.79 -20.59 11.72
C ALA A 22 -3.05 -20.36 10.38
N ALA A 23 -3.36 -19.26 9.71
CA ALA A 23 -2.62 -18.86 8.51
C ALA A 23 -1.13 -18.67 8.82
N PRO A 24 -0.22 -19.27 8.05
CA PRO A 24 1.20 -19.09 8.26
C PRO A 24 1.65 -17.70 7.81
N ARG A 25 2.83 -17.26 8.27
CA ARG A 25 3.51 -16.12 7.67
C ARG A 25 4.02 -16.54 6.28
N ALA A 26 3.62 -15.81 5.24
CA ALA A 26 3.99 -16.12 3.85
C ALA A 26 5.13 -15.24 3.29
N GLY A 27 5.78 -14.44 4.14
CA GLY A 27 6.87 -13.54 3.72
C GLY A 27 6.41 -12.57 2.63
N PRO A 28 7.09 -12.46 1.48
CA PRO A 28 6.71 -11.60 0.36
C PRO A 28 5.50 -12.10 -0.45
N ARG A 29 4.87 -13.22 -0.03
CA ARG A 29 3.84 -13.94 -0.79
C ARG A 29 2.47 -13.84 -0.14
N SER A 30 1.46 -14.22 -0.90
CA SER A 30 0.11 -14.47 -0.39
C SER A 30 0.00 -15.86 0.21
N PHE A 31 -0.51 -15.98 1.45
CA PHE A 31 -0.84 -17.28 2.05
C PHE A 31 -2.10 -17.94 1.43
N SER A 32 -2.82 -17.23 0.54
CA SER A 32 -3.96 -17.79 -0.18
C SER A 32 -3.49 -18.68 -1.34
N PRO A 33 -3.88 -19.97 -1.37
CA PRO A 33 -3.34 -20.98 -2.30
C PRO A 33 -3.88 -20.84 -3.73
N GLY A 34 -3.05 -21.10 -4.75
CA GLY A 34 -3.49 -21.18 -6.16
C GLY A 34 -3.51 -19.85 -6.90
N ASN A 35 -2.67 -18.89 -6.49
CA ASN A 35 -2.49 -17.59 -7.15
C ASN A 35 -1.01 -17.35 -7.44
N ALA A 36 -0.42 -18.06 -8.39
CA ALA A 36 0.97 -17.86 -8.76
C ALA A 36 1.08 -17.37 -10.21
N PRO A 37 1.97 -16.40 -10.52
CA PRO A 37 2.74 -15.61 -9.56
C PRO A 37 1.89 -14.58 -8.79
N ASN A 38 2.22 -14.40 -7.51
CA ASN A 38 1.69 -13.36 -6.62
C ASN A 38 2.72 -13.03 -5.53
N GLY A 39 3.57 -12.05 -5.81
CA GLY A 39 4.66 -11.69 -4.90
C GLY A 39 5.49 -10.53 -5.40
N ILE A 40 6.54 -10.21 -4.65
CA ILE A 40 7.51 -9.17 -5.01
C ILE A 40 8.82 -9.79 -5.53
N PHE A 41 9.34 -9.21 -6.60
CA PHE A 41 10.55 -9.68 -7.30
C PHE A 41 11.62 -8.59 -7.33
N PRO A 42 12.89 -8.92 -7.10
CA PRO A 42 13.96 -7.93 -7.03
C PRO A 42 14.30 -7.36 -8.42
N CYS A 43 14.60 -6.08 -8.44
CA CYS A 43 14.99 -5.30 -9.62
C CYS A 43 16.40 -4.72 -9.46
N LYS A 44 16.97 -4.21 -10.56
CA LYS A 44 18.15 -3.33 -10.51
C LYS A 44 17.79 -2.01 -9.79
N PRO A 45 18.69 -1.37 -9.04
CA PRO A 45 20.07 -1.77 -8.72
C PRO A 45 20.22 -2.80 -7.59
N GLY A 46 19.14 -3.30 -7.00
CA GLY A 46 19.20 -4.35 -5.96
C GLY A 46 19.29 -3.80 -4.53
N GLY A 47 18.84 -2.56 -4.32
CA GLY A 47 18.65 -1.96 -3.02
C GLY A 47 17.42 -2.51 -2.28
N LYS A 48 17.27 -2.09 -1.01
CA LYS A 48 16.21 -2.57 -0.11
C LYS A 48 14.79 -2.26 -0.62
N ASN A 49 14.65 -1.25 -1.47
CA ASN A 49 13.37 -0.80 -2.03
C ASN A 49 13.24 -1.15 -3.53
N ASP A 50 14.15 -1.92 -4.11
CA ASP A 50 14.17 -2.21 -5.55
C ASP A 50 13.43 -3.50 -5.87
N TYR A 51 12.10 -3.45 -5.76
CA TYR A 51 11.22 -4.58 -6.03
C TYR A 51 10.03 -4.17 -6.90
N VAL A 52 9.50 -5.13 -7.65
CA VAL A 52 8.22 -5.02 -8.36
C VAL A 52 7.27 -6.12 -7.87
N PHE A 53 6.06 -5.74 -7.51
CA PHE A 53 4.97 -6.67 -7.24
C PHE A 53 4.36 -7.15 -8.56
N ILE A 54 4.14 -8.45 -8.72
CA ILE A 54 3.49 -9.05 -9.89
C ILE A 54 2.36 -9.97 -9.41
N PHE A 55 1.21 -9.85 -10.05
CA PHE A 55 0.03 -10.66 -9.77
C PHE A 55 -0.61 -11.19 -11.06
N THR A 56 -0.91 -12.49 -11.09
CA THR A 56 -1.78 -13.10 -12.11
C THR A 56 -3.11 -13.54 -11.50
N THR A 57 -4.16 -13.50 -12.31
CA THR A 57 -5.52 -13.88 -11.89
C THR A 57 -5.68 -15.40 -11.80
N ARG A 58 -6.57 -15.90 -10.92
CA ARG A 58 -7.07 -17.29 -10.99
C ARG A 58 -8.03 -17.51 -12.15
N ALA A 59 -8.72 -16.45 -12.57
CA ALA A 59 -9.76 -16.54 -13.58
C ALA A 59 -9.13 -16.60 -14.97
N GLY A 60 -8.86 -17.82 -15.43
CA GLY A 60 -8.20 -18.09 -16.71
C GLY A 60 -6.68 -17.92 -16.66
N ASN A 61 -6.03 -18.09 -17.82
CA ASN A 61 -4.57 -18.14 -17.92
C ASN A 61 -3.93 -16.97 -18.70
N HIS A 62 -4.75 -16.02 -19.16
CA HIS A 62 -4.34 -14.96 -20.07
C HIS A 62 -3.22 -14.06 -19.49
N HIS A 63 -3.23 -13.74 -18.19
CA HIS A 63 -2.13 -13.00 -17.58
C HIS A 63 -0.81 -13.80 -17.61
N TRP A 64 -0.87 -15.11 -17.39
CA TRP A 64 0.30 -15.99 -17.48
C TRP A 64 0.84 -16.06 -18.90
N GLU A 65 -0.04 -16.28 -19.88
CA GLU A 65 0.33 -16.31 -21.31
C GLU A 65 1.01 -15.00 -21.75
N ARG A 66 0.44 -13.85 -21.38
CA ARG A 66 1.02 -12.52 -21.65
C ARG A 66 2.39 -12.35 -21.00
N LEU A 67 2.55 -12.83 -19.76
CA LEU A 67 3.82 -12.78 -19.04
C LEU A 67 4.87 -13.66 -19.71
N CYS A 68 4.54 -14.89 -20.09
CA CYS A 68 5.41 -15.81 -20.84
C CYS A 68 5.87 -15.20 -22.18
N ASN A 69 4.96 -14.56 -22.91
CA ASN A 69 5.29 -13.83 -24.13
C ASN A 69 6.27 -12.68 -23.86
N LEU A 70 6.01 -11.85 -22.84
CA LEU A 70 6.86 -10.72 -22.47
C LEU A 70 8.28 -11.14 -22.10
N ILE A 71 8.42 -12.21 -21.31
CA ILE A 71 9.74 -12.69 -20.86
C ILE A 71 10.46 -13.54 -21.92
N GLY A 72 9.84 -13.79 -23.07
CA GLY A 72 10.40 -14.58 -24.17
C GLY A 72 10.49 -16.08 -23.88
N ARG A 73 9.56 -16.61 -23.07
CA ARG A 73 9.54 -18.02 -22.61
C ARG A 73 8.18 -18.66 -22.85
N THR A 74 7.73 -18.65 -24.11
CA THR A 74 6.39 -19.12 -24.51
C THR A 74 6.19 -20.62 -24.31
N GLU A 75 7.27 -21.40 -24.22
CA GLU A 75 7.19 -22.82 -23.90
C GLU A 75 6.65 -23.09 -22.49
N LEU A 76 6.77 -22.13 -21.56
CA LEU A 76 6.22 -22.24 -20.21
C LEU A 76 4.69 -22.20 -20.17
N ILE A 77 4.04 -21.79 -21.25
CA ILE A 77 2.56 -21.78 -21.36
C ILE A 77 2.01 -23.21 -21.29
N ASN A 78 2.71 -24.17 -21.91
CA ASN A 78 2.30 -25.57 -22.00
C ASN A 78 3.13 -26.49 -21.09
N ASP A 79 4.06 -25.94 -20.30
CA ASP A 79 4.85 -26.72 -19.34
C ASP A 79 3.90 -27.28 -18.25
N PRO A 80 3.85 -28.60 -18.01
CA PRO A 80 2.99 -29.19 -16.99
C PRO A 80 3.18 -28.62 -15.58
N ARG A 81 4.35 -28.04 -15.29
CA ARG A 81 4.64 -27.37 -14.01
C ARG A 81 3.97 -26.01 -13.89
N PHE A 82 3.60 -25.37 -15.00
CA PHE A 82 3.14 -23.99 -15.03
C PHE A 82 1.83 -23.75 -15.80
N VAL A 83 1.23 -24.81 -16.34
CA VAL A 83 0.04 -24.76 -17.19
C VAL A 83 -1.14 -24.07 -16.52
N GLY A 84 -1.34 -24.28 -15.21
CA GLY A 84 -2.42 -23.68 -14.45
C GLY A 84 -1.96 -22.99 -13.17
N PRO A 85 -2.85 -22.21 -12.51
CA PRO A 85 -2.51 -21.47 -11.30
C PRO A 85 -2.09 -22.36 -10.13
N GLN A 86 -2.63 -23.57 -10.04
CA GLN A 86 -2.29 -24.51 -8.97
C GLN A 86 -0.91 -25.13 -9.21
N GLU A 87 -0.66 -25.58 -10.44
CA GLU A 87 0.63 -26.16 -10.82
C GLU A 87 1.75 -25.13 -10.63
N ARG A 88 1.51 -23.87 -11.00
CA ARG A 88 2.43 -22.76 -10.72
C ARG A 88 2.66 -22.52 -9.24
N ALA A 89 1.64 -22.68 -8.40
CA ALA A 89 1.78 -22.56 -6.95
C ALA A 89 2.57 -23.74 -6.35
N ASP A 90 2.38 -24.95 -6.87
CA ASP A 90 3.12 -26.13 -6.46
C ASP A 90 4.60 -26.07 -6.89
N ASN A 91 4.90 -25.29 -7.94
CA ASN A 91 6.25 -25.06 -8.48
C ASN A 91 6.73 -23.60 -8.30
N GLU A 92 6.25 -22.91 -7.26
CA GLU A 92 6.40 -21.47 -7.09
C GLU A 92 7.88 -21.03 -6.98
N GLU A 93 8.75 -21.84 -6.37
CA GLU A 93 10.18 -21.51 -6.26
C GLU A 93 10.87 -21.44 -7.64
N ALA A 94 10.57 -22.39 -8.53
CA ALA A 94 11.11 -22.40 -9.89
C ALA A 94 10.52 -21.24 -10.73
N LEU A 95 9.24 -20.95 -10.55
CA LEU A 95 8.59 -19.80 -11.16
C LEU A 95 9.22 -18.48 -10.69
N ASP A 96 9.48 -18.35 -9.39
CA ASP A 96 10.08 -17.16 -8.79
C ASP A 96 11.47 -16.89 -9.38
N GLU A 97 12.26 -17.92 -9.62
CA GLU A 97 13.60 -17.80 -10.22
C GLU A 97 13.52 -17.31 -11.68
N ILE A 98 12.55 -17.80 -12.45
CA ILE A 98 12.29 -17.36 -13.83
C ILE A 98 11.94 -15.86 -13.85
N LEU A 99 11.00 -15.44 -13.01
CA LEU A 99 10.56 -14.04 -12.95
C LEU A 99 11.64 -13.12 -12.38
N THR A 100 12.41 -13.60 -11.41
CA THR A 100 13.56 -12.90 -10.85
C THR A 100 14.64 -12.65 -11.90
N THR A 101 14.91 -13.64 -12.75
CA THR A 101 15.89 -13.52 -13.86
C THR A 101 15.48 -12.43 -14.85
N PHE A 102 14.19 -12.27 -15.11
CA PHE A 102 13.67 -11.19 -15.94
C PHE A 102 13.72 -9.83 -15.24
N THR A 103 13.14 -9.73 -14.05
CA THR A 103 12.95 -8.46 -13.32
C THR A 103 14.25 -7.80 -12.88
N LYS A 104 15.30 -8.57 -12.58
CA LYS A 104 16.64 -8.04 -12.25
C LYS A 104 17.31 -7.26 -13.38
N LYS A 105 16.85 -7.41 -14.63
CA LYS A 105 17.40 -6.69 -15.79
C LYS A 105 16.96 -5.22 -15.83
N TYR A 106 15.92 -4.86 -15.09
CA TYR A 106 15.25 -3.58 -15.16
C TYR A 106 15.19 -2.92 -13.79
N THR A 107 15.04 -1.61 -13.75
CA THR A 107 14.61 -0.90 -12.55
C THR A 107 13.15 -1.24 -12.22
N LYS A 108 12.72 -1.05 -10.98
CA LYS A 108 11.33 -1.34 -10.57
C LYS A 108 10.26 -0.60 -11.38
N ARG A 109 10.54 0.65 -11.79
CA ARG A 109 9.62 1.45 -12.62
C ARG A 109 9.60 0.96 -14.07
N GLU A 110 10.75 0.58 -14.63
CA GLU A 110 10.84 -0.02 -15.97
C GLU A 110 10.12 -1.39 -16.01
N ALA A 111 10.36 -2.25 -15.02
CA ALA A 111 9.69 -3.54 -14.91
C ALA A 111 8.17 -3.37 -14.80
N MET A 112 7.71 -2.47 -13.92
CA MET A 112 6.29 -2.12 -13.79
C MET A 112 5.70 -1.66 -15.12
N LYS A 113 6.39 -0.79 -15.86
CA LYS A 113 5.92 -0.32 -17.16
C LYS A 113 5.78 -1.46 -18.17
N LEU A 114 6.82 -2.28 -18.34
CA LEU A 114 6.83 -3.40 -19.29
C LEU A 114 5.73 -4.43 -19.00
N ILE A 115 5.55 -4.79 -17.73
CA ILE A 115 4.56 -5.78 -17.29
C ILE A 115 3.14 -5.21 -17.38
N GLY A 116 2.97 -3.93 -17.00
CA GLY A 116 1.69 -3.24 -17.11
C GLY A 116 1.22 -3.07 -18.55
N GLU A 117 2.14 -2.75 -19.48
CA GLU A 117 1.84 -2.57 -20.91
C GLU A 117 1.35 -3.87 -21.58
N CYS A 118 1.79 -5.04 -21.11
CA CYS A 118 1.26 -6.32 -21.60
C CYS A 118 -0.06 -6.72 -20.93
N GLY A 119 -0.61 -5.90 -20.04
CA GLY A 119 -1.89 -6.12 -19.37
C GLY A 119 -1.82 -7.12 -18.23
N VAL A 120 -0.67 -7.23 -17.55
CA VAL A 120 -0.51 -8.02 -16.32
C VAL A 120 -0.46 -7.05 -15.12
N PRO A 121 -1.29 -7.25 -14.09
CA PRO A 121 -1.25 -6.40 -12.90
C PRO A 121 0.10 -6.45 -12.18
N CYS A 122 0.68 -5.27 -11.96
CA CYS A 122 1.95 -5.11 -11.28
C CYS A 122 2.07 -3.72 -10.64
N GLY A 123 3.04 -3.53 -9.76
CA GLY A 123 3.36 -2.23 -9.19
C GLY A 123 4.80 -2.17 -8.68
N ALA A 124 5.50 -1.07 -8.95
CA ALA A 124 6.79 -0.80 -8.33
C ALA A 124 6.60 -0.63 -6.81
N VAL A 125 7.48 -1.25 -6.02
CA VAL A 125 7.50 -1.05 -4.57
C VAL A 125 8.16 0.29 -4.29
N LEU A 126 7.36 1.32 -4.05
CA LEU A 126 7.84 2.67 -3.79
C LEU A 126 8.05 2.90 -2.30
N ASP A 127 9.15 3.55 -1.94
CA ASP A 127 9.37 4.02 -0.58
C ASP A 127 8.67 5.37 -0.31
N VAL A 128 8.75 5.84 0.94
CA VAL A 128 8.06 7.06 1.37
C VAL A 128 8.56 8.30 0.62
N ALA A 129 9.86 8.38 0.29
CA ALA A 129 10.40 9.52 -0.43
C ALA A 129 9.90 9.51 -1.89
N GLU A 130 9.93 8.34 -2.53
CA GLU A 130 9.40 8.18 -3.89
C GLU A 130 7.89 8.46 -3.98
N LEU A 131 7.12 8.03 -2.98
CA LEU A 131 5.68 8.33 -2.91
C LEU A 131 5.43 9.82 -2.67
N TYR A 132 6.23 10.44 -1.80
CA TYR A 132 6.13 11.86 -1.50
C TYR A 132 6.35 12.71 -2.76
N ASP A 133 7.27 12.32 -3.64
CA ASP A 133 7.59 13.02 -4.89
C ASP A 133 6.88 12.47 -6.13
N ASP A 134 6.00 11.48 -6.00
CA ASP A 134 5.31 10.86 -7.13
C ASP A 134 4.38 11.84 -7.85
N GLU A 135 4.59 12.02 -9.15
CA GLU A 135 3.91 13.02 -9.97
C GLU A 135 2.39 12.80 -9.99
N ASP A 136 1.94 11.57 -10.13
CA ASP A 136 0.51 11.24 -10.20
C ASP A 136 -0.19 11.47 -8.86
N LEU A 137 0.45 11.08 -7.75
CA LEU A 137 -0.11 11.32 -6.42
C LEU A 137 -0.21 12.81 -6.10
N ASN A 138 0.82 13.60 -6.46
CA ASN A 138 0.82 15.05 -6.27
C ASN A 138 -0.21 15.73 -7.19
N ALA A 139 -0.28 15.38 -8.48
CA ALA A 139 -1.26 15.91 -9.43
C ALA A 139 -2.70 15.61 -9.02
N ARG A 140 -2.94 14.47 -8.37
CA ARG A 140 -4.25 14.08 -7.85
C ARG A 140 -4.66 14.85 -6.60
N GLY A 141 -3.74 15.56 -5.94
CA GLY A 141 -3.98 16.27 -4.67
C GLY A 141 -3.96 15.37 -3.45
N ILE A 142 -3.36 14.17 -3.54
CA ILE A 142 -3.25 13.23 -2.42
C ILE A 142 -2.42 13.87 -1.29
N PHE A 143 -1.35 14.58 -1.65
CA PHE A 143 -0.53 15.33 -0.70
C PHE A 143 -0.96 16.80 -0.66
N GLN A 144 -1.14 17.34 0.54
CA GLN A 144 -1.47 18.74 0.78
C GLN A 144 -0.34 19.43 1.53
N LYS A 145 -0.12 20.71 1.23
CA LYS A 145 0.79 21.57 2.00
C LYS A 145 0.03 22.24 3.14
N MET A 146 0.60 22.22 4.33
CA MET A 146 0.09 22.83 5.54
C MET A 146 1.17 23.74 6.12
N LYS A 147 0.76 24.79 6.84
CA LYS A 147 1.66 25.70 7.54
C LYS A 147 1.37 25.63 9.04
N HIS A 148 2.23 24.93 9.78
CA HIS A 148 2.11 24.85 11.24
C HIS A 148 2.76 26.08 11.88
N PRO A 149 2.18 26.65 12.97
CA PRO A 149 2.71 27.85 13.62
C PRO A 149 4.19 27.77 13.99
N GLU A 150 4.64 26.65 14.59
CA GLU A 150 6.04 26.47 14.99
C GLU A 150 6.93 25.78 13.94
N ARG A 151 6.47 24.66 13.35
CA ARG A 151 7.26 23.87 12.38
C ARG A 151 7.43 24.55 11.01
N GLY A 152 6.54 25.47 10.64
CA GLY A 152 6.53 26.07 9.30
C GLY A 152 5.78 25.22 8.25
N GLU A 153 6.14 25.39 6.98
CA GLU A 153 5.50 24.66 5.87
C GLU A 153 5.92 23.19 5.83
N TYR A 154 4.96 22.30 5.63
CA TYR A 154 5.21 20.87 5.42
C TYR A 154 4.13 20.25 4.54
N LYS A 155 4.44 19.10 3.93
CA LYS A 155 3.52 18.35 3.07
C LYS A 155 3.19 17.00 3.72
N MET A 156 1.92 16.61 3.73
CA MET A 156 1.45 15.28 4.20
C MET A 156 0.30 14.77 3.33
N PRO A 157 0.03 13.44 3.34
CA PRO A 157 -1.20 12.91 2.78
C PRO A 157 -2.42 13.56 3.42
N GLY A 158 -3.35 14.03 2.59
CA GLY A 158 -4.65 14.53 3.01
C GLY A 158 -5.71 13.44 3.06
N TRP A 159 -6.99 13.84 3.05
CA TRP A 159 -8.11 12.91 3.01
C TRP A 159 -8.13 12.17 1.66
N PRO A 160 -8.08 10.82 1.63
CA PRO A 160 -7.86 10.07 0.38
C PRO A 160 -9.06 10.07 -0.55
N VAL A 161 -10.26 10.37 -0.05
CA VAL A 161 -11.50 10.34 -0.82
C VAL A 161 -11.80 11.74 -1.37
N LYS A 162 -12.11 11.84 -2.66
CA LYS A 162 -12.62 13.06 -3.26
C LYS A 162 -14.13 13.19 -3.03
N VAL A 163 -14.58 14.34 -2.55
CA VAL A 163 -16.00 14.66 -2.35
C VAL A 163 -16.32 15.85 -3.24
N GLY A 164 -17.36 15.75 -4.07
CA GLY A 164 -17.73 16.82 -5.00
C GLY A 164 -16.65 17.18 -6.03
N GLY A 165 -15.77 16.22 -6.39
CA GLY A 165 -14.70 16.40 -7.37
C GLY A 165 -13.36 16.89 -6.80
N GLY A 166 -13.30 17.27 -5.52
CA GLY A 166 -12.09 17.81 -4.88
C GLY A 166 -11.70 17.10 -3.58
N HIS A 167 -10.51 17.43 -3.08
CA HIS A 167 -10.10 17.09 -1.72
C HIS A 167 -10.52 18.21 -0.78
N LEU A 168 -10.94 17.85 0.44
CA LEU A 168 -11.17 18.83 1.50
C LEU A 168 -9.82 19.40 1.97
N PRO A 169 -9.69 20.72 2.15
CA PRO A 169 -8.49 21.31 2.73
C PRO A 169 -8.35 20.88 4.19
N ILE A 170 -7.15 20.44 4.57
CA ILE A 170 -6.84 20.03 5.94
C ILE A 170 -5.96 21.10 6.58
N PRO A 171 -6.38 21.72 7.70
CA PRO A 171 -5.55 22.69 8.42
C PRO A 171 -4.36 21.99 9.10
N ALA A 172 -3.36 22.78 9.50
CA ALA A 172 -2.31 22.27 10.36
C ALA A 172 -2.87 21.85 11.74
N ALA A 173 -2.17 20.95 12.43
CA ALA A 173 -2.51 20.62 13.81
C ALA A 173 -2.37 21.87 14.71
N PRO A 174 -3.25 22.05 15.71
CA PRO A 174 -3.14 23.15 16.64
C PRO A 174 -2.03 22.95 17.67
N LEU A 175 -1.59 24.04 18.26
CA LEU A 175 -0.72 24.04 19.42
C LEU A 175 -1.45 23.50 20.65
N LEU A 176 -0.68 23.01 21.62
CA LEU A 176 -1.22 22.63 22.92
C LEU A 176 -1.91 23.83 23.55
N GLY A 177 -3.21 23.69 23.82
CA GLY A 177 -4.00 24.72 24.47
C GLY A 177 -4.49 25.86 23.55
N GLU A 178 -4.21 25.83 22.23
CA GLU A 178 -4.52 26.94 21.31
C GLU A 178 -5.99 27.41 21.37
N HIS A 179 -6.90 26.48 21.59
CA HIS A 179 -8.34 26.73 21.58
C HIS A 179 -8.99 26.78 22.96
N VAL A 180 -8.23 26.70 24.07
CA VAL A 180 -8.79 26.63 25.43
C VAL A 180 -9.73 27.80 25.70
N ASP A 181 -9.30 29.03 25.40
CA ASP A 181 -10.10 30.22 25.69
C ASP A 181 -11.35 30.30 24.83
N SER A 182 -11.23 30.01 23.52
CA SER A 182 -12.39 29.98 22.63
C SER A 182 -13.44 28.94 23.08
N ILE A 183 -13.00 27.76 23.55
CA ILE A 183 -13.93 26.73 24.00
C ILE A 183 -14.56 27.11 25.34
N LEU A 184 -13.76 27.49 26.34
CA LEU A 184 -14.28 27.78 27.68
C LEU A 184 -15.15 29.04 27.69
N ASN A 185 -14.74 30.10 27.00
CA ASN A 185 -15.47 31.35 27.01
C ASN A 185 -16.59 31.38 25.96
N GLU A 186 -16.31 31.05 24.70
CA GLU A 186 -17.29 31.25 23.62
C GLU A 186 -18.29 30.09 23.51
N TRP A 187 -17.86 28.84 23.73
CA TRP A 187 -18.74 27.67 23.58
C TRP A 187 -19.43 27.27 24.88
N LEU A 188 -18.73 27.43 26.01
CA LEU A 188 -19.24 27.06 27.34
C LEU A 188 -19.68 28.28 28.17
N GLU A 189 -19.55 29.49 27.65
CA GLU A 189 -19.99 30.74 28.28
C GLU A 189 -19.39 30.96 29.69
N MET A 190 -18.17 30.46 29.92
CA MET A 190 -17.49 30.60 31.22
C MET A 190 -16.92 32.00 31.42
N ASP A 191 -17.10 32.53 32.63
CA ASP A 191 -16.56 33.83 33.03
C ASP A 191 -15.02 33.81 33.11
N PRO A 192 -14.32 34.89 32.72
CA PRO A 192 -12.86 34.97 32.78
C PRO A 192 -12.26 34.68 34.16
N VAL A 193 -12.95 35.02 35.25
CA VAL A 193 -12.49 34.76 36.62
C VAL A 193 -12.46 33.25 36.91
N GLU A 194 -13.45 32.52 36.41
CA GLU A 194 -13.53 31.08 36.56
C GLU A 194 -12.47 30.37 35.72
N ILE A 195 -12.23 30.83 34.48
CA ILE A 195 -11.16 30.31 33.62
C ILE A 195 -9.79 30.50 34.27
N GLU A 196 -9.53 31.67 34.85
CA GLU A 196 -8.27 31.93 35.55
C GLU A 196 -8.11 31.07 36.81
N ARG A 197 -9.20 30.76 37.51
CA ARG A 197 -9.20 29.82 38.64
C ARG A 197 -8.80 28.41 38.18
N LEU A 198 -9.32 27.93 37.05
CA LEU A 198 -8.97 26.62 36.50
C LEU A 198 -7.48 26.53 36.12
N ARG A 199 -6.93 27.58 35.49
CA ARG A 199 -5.50 27.68 35.16
C ARG A 199 -4.62 27.59 36.40
N LYS A 200 -4.94 28.37 37.44
CA LYS A 200 -4.18 28.36 38.71
C LYS A 200 -4.18 27.01 39.40
N ASN A 201 -5.25 26.24 39.22
CA ASN A 201 -5.38 24.90 39.77
C ASN A 201 -4.76 23.80 38.88
N GLY A 202 -4.23 24.15 37.70
CA GLY A 202 -3.64 23.21 36.74
C GLY A 202 -4.67 22.30 36.06
N ALA A 203 -5.95 22.68 36.05
CA ALA A 203 -7.01 21.92 35.39
C ALA A 203 -7.02 22.14 33.87
N VAL A 204 -6.48 23.27 33.41
CA VAL A 204 -6.31 23.67 32.00
C VAL A 204 -4.98 24.40 31.81
#